data_AF-A0A8J7LY91-F1
#
_entry.id   AF-A0A8J7LY91-F1
#
_cell.length_a   1.000
_cell.length_b   1.000
_cell.length_c   1.000
_cell.angle_alpha   90.00
_cell.angle_beta   90.00
_cell.angle_gamma   90.00
#
_symmetry.space_group_name_H-M   'P 1'
#
loop_
_entity.id
_entity.type
_entity.pdbx_description
1 polymer ?
#
loop_
_entity_poly.entity_id
_entity_poly.type
_entity_poly.pdbx_seq_one_letter_code
_entity_poly.pdbx_strand_id
1 'polypeptide(L)'
;MNGARRTIMIALHAFAALTFAHAAFAAAPQPEKVPKVVLYTAWYCDSCKAAGEYMAQRHIPFVKKDVDLNENYMQELSTRYKINAVPVIVIGNDDKVLRGFNRDVFDRAVKEVASKTKEPERPLR
;
A
#
# COMPACT_ATOMS: atom_id res chain seq x y z
N MET A 1 -42.59 31.10 -59.07
CA MET A 1 -41.32 30.73 -59.72
C MET A 1 -40.16 31.18 -58.84
N ASN A 2 -39.32 30.23 -58.44
CA ASN A 2 -37.88 30.28 -58.16
C ASN A 2 -37.23 31.45 -57.40
N GLY A 3 -36.34 31.10 -56.47
CA GLY A 3 -35.13 31.87 -56.18
C GLY A 3 -35.05 32.33 -54.72
N ALA A 4 -34.49 31.53 -53.82
CA ALA A 4 -33.06 31.49 -53.50
C ALA A 4 -32.81 32.07 -52.10
N ARG A 5 -32.63 31.13 -51.18
CA ARG A 5 -32.25 31.30 -49.78
C ARG A 5 -30.90 32.04 -49.66
N ARG A 6 -30.83 33.03 -48.78
CA ARG A 6 -29.59 33.56 -48.17
C ARG A 6 -29.88 33.76 -46.67
N THR A 7 -29.67 32.74 -45.85
CA THR A 7 -28.47 32.51 -45.02
C THR A 7 -28.17 33.68 -44.08
N ILE A 8 -28.50 33.52 -42.80
CA ILE A 8 -27.59 33.67 -41.65
C ILE A 8 -28.24 32.86 -40.52
N MET A 9 -27.69 31.67 -40.27
CA MET A 9 -28.00 30.87 -39.09
C MET A 9 -27.36 31.55 -37.88
N ILE A 10 -28.19 32.10 -37.01
CA ILE A 10 -27.82 32.40 -35.63
C ILE A 10 -27.48 31.07 -34.99
N ALA A 11 -26.19 30.86 -34.68
CA ALA A 11 -25.71 29.65 -34.02
C ALA A 11 -26.33 29.55 -32.63
N LEU A 12 -27.43 28.82 -32.57
CA LEU A 12 -28.06 28.30 -31.38
C LEU A 12 -27.15 27.22 -30.80
N HIS A 13 -26.26 27.56 -29.87
CA HIS A 13 -25.65 26.56 -28.99
C HIS A 13 -26.23 26.76 -27.60
N ALA A 14 -27.48 26.32 -27.48
CA ALA A 14 -28.02 25.84 -26.22
C ALA A 14 -27.13 24.68 -25.75
N PHE A 15 -26.21 24.95 -24.81
CA PHE A 15 -25.59 23.89 -24.03
C PHE A 15 -26.68 23.34 -23.09
N ALA A 16 -27.40 22.36 -23.63
CA ALA A 16 -28.41 21.60 -22.94
C ALA A 16 -27.83 21.01 -21.64
N ALA A 17 -28.56 21.23 -20.56
CA ALA A 17 -28.41 20.50 -19.32
C ALA A 17 -28.53 18.99 -19.61
N LEU A 18 -27.39 18.30 -19.78
CA LEU A 18 -27.34 16.87 -19.54
C LEU A 18 -27.09 16.66 -18.06
N THR A 19 -28.20 16.37 -17.38
CA THR A 19 -28.24 15.65 -16.12
C THR A 19 -27.32 14.43 -16.22
N PHE A 20 -26.09 14.55 -15.70
CA PHE A 20 -25.35 13.38 -15.27
C PHE A 20 -26.16 12.77 -14.14
N ALA A 21 -26.99 11.79 -14.52
CA ALA A 21 -27.50 10.80 -13.61
C ALA A 21 -26.30 10.30 -12.81
N HIS A 22 -26.19 10.76 -11.56
CA HIS A 22 -25.26 10.19 -10.60
C HIS A 22 -25.84 8.82 -10.25
N ALA A 23 -25.69 7.88 -11.17
CA ALA A 23 -25.76 6.47 -10.86
C ALA A 23 -24.83 6.31 -9.67
N ALA A 24 -25.41 5.90 -8.53
CA ALA A 24 -24.67 5.59 -7.34
C ALA A 24 -23.62 4.56 -7.74
N PHE A 25 -22.38 5.03 -7.96
CA PHE A 25 -21.20 4.19 -7.92
C PHE A 25 -21.21 3.64 -6.50
N ALA A 26 -21.79 2.46 -6.33
CA ALA A 26 -21.66 1.68 -5.12
C ALA A 26 -20.17 1.67 -4.82
N ALA A 27 -19.78 2.35 -3.74
CA ALA A 27 -18.40 2.53 -3.37
C ALA A 27 -17.77 1.14 -3.29
N ALA A 28 -16.93 0.82 -4.27
CA ALA A 28 -16.11 -0.37 -4.19
C ALA A 28 -15.40 -0.34 -2.83
N PRO A 29 -15.29 -1.48 -2.12
CA PRO A 29 -14.61 -1.52 -0.84
C PRO A 29 -13.24 -0.87 -1.00
N GLN A 30 -13.02 0.24 -0.28
CA GLN A 30 -11.75 0.92 -0.27
C GLN A 30 -10.70 -0.10 0.18
N PRO A 31 -9.57 -0.25 -0.53
CA PRO A 31 -8.56 -1.23 -0.14
C PRO A 31 -8.15 -0.92 1.31
N GLU A 32 -8.43 -1.88 2.18
CA GLU A 32 -8.05 -1.82 3.59
C GLU A 32 -6.57 -1.45 3.67
N LYS A 33 -6.26 -0.33 4.33
CA LYS A 33 -4.91 0.24 4.34
C LYS A 33 -3.93 -0.77 4.96
N VAL A 34 -3.13 -1.42 4.10
CA VAL A 34 -2.10 -2.36 4.53
C VAL A 34 -0.97 -1.58 5.22
N PRO A 35 -0.49 -2.00 6.40
CA PRO A 35 0.59 -1.31 7.09
C PRO A 35 1.88 -1.37 6.27
N LYS A 36 2.76 -0.37 6.43
CA LYS A 36 4.07 -0.36 5.80
C LYS A 36 4.89 -1.57 6.27
N VAL A 37 5.47 -2.32 5.34
CA VAL A 37 6.35 -3.46 5.63
C VAL A 37 7.75 -3.19 5.08
N VAL A 38 8.77 -3.46 5.88
CA VAL A 38 10.19 -3.44 5.48
C VAL A 38 10.79 -4.81 5.76
N LEU A 39 11.43 -5.41 4.76
CA LEU A 39 12.14 -6.68 4.85
C LEU A 39 13.64 -6.42 4.72
N TYR A 40 14.37 -6.63 5.82
CA TYR A 40 15.83 -6.71 5.79
C TYR A 40 16.25 -8.09 5.32
N THR A 41 17.14 -8.13 4.32
CA THR A 41 17.56 -9.35 3.63
C THR A 41 19.06 -9.36 3.37
N ALA A 42 19.57 -10.54 3.04
CA ALA A 42 20.88 -10.78 2.43
C ALA A 42 20.68 -11.55 1.11
N TRP A 43 21.67 -11.55 0.21
CA TRP A 43 21.53 -12.22 -1.10
C TRP A 43 21.52 -13.75 -1.01
N TYR A 44 22.23 -14.32 -0.02
CA TYR A 44 22.36 -15.78 0.17
C TYR A 44 21.27 -16.39 1.08
N CYS A 45 20.22 -15.65 1.42
CA CYS A 45 19.28 -16.03 2.47
C CYS A 45 17.97 -16.66 1.93
N ASP A 46 17.83 -17.99 2.03
CA ASP A 46 16.62 -18.72 1.60
C ASP A 46 15.36 -18.29 2.38
N SER A 47 15.49 -18.07 3.70
CA SER A 47 14.36 -17.60 4.51
C SER A 47 13.89 -16.20 4.09
N CYS A 48 14.81 -15.35 3.63
CA CYS A 48 14.49 -14.02 3.14
C CYS A 48 13.77 -14.07 1.79
N LYS A 49 14.20 -14.98 0.90
CA LYS A 49 13.50 -15.27 -0.36
C LYS A 49 12.07 -15.76 -0.10
N ALA A 50 11.91 -16.73 0.80
CA ALA A 50 10.60 -17.25 1.17
C ALA A 50 9.67 -16.17 1.75
N ALA A 51 10.22 -15.25 2.56
CA ALA A 51 9.47 -14.11 3.10
C ALA A 51 8.99 -13.16 1.99
N GLY A 52 9.89 -12.75 1.09
CA GLY A 52 9.56 -11.85 -0.02
C GLY A 52 8.55 -12.45 -0.99
N GLU A 53 8.72 -13.73 -1.35
CA GLU A 53 7.77 -14.46 -2.20
C GLU A 53 6.39 -14.55 -1.57
N TYR A 54 6.32 -14.86 -0.27
CA TYR A 54 5.05 -14.94 0.44
C TYR A 54 4.33 -13.59 0.48
N MET A 55 5.05 -12.49 0.76
CA MET A 55 4.49 -11.13 0.76
C MET A 55 3.98 -10.76 -0.64
N ALA A 56 4.74 -11.06 -1.69
CA ALA A 56 4.35 -10.81 -3.08
C ALA A 56 3.10 -11.61 -3.48
N GLN A 57 3.03 -12.90 -3.15
CA GLN A 57 1.86 -13.75 -3.43
C GLN A 57 0.59 -13.24 -2.75
N ARG A 58 0.72 -12.58 -1.60
CA ARG A 58 -0.40 -12.02 -0.84
C ARG A 58 -0.69 -10.56 -1.17
N HIS A 59 -0.02 -10.01 -2.19
CA HIS A 59 -0.16 -8.62 -2.62
C HIS A 59 0.11 -7.61 -1.49
N ILE A 60 1.01 -7.96 -0.56
CA ILE A 60 1.43 -7.07 0.52
C ILE A 60 2.63 -6.27 0.01
N PRO A 61 2.51 -4.94 -0.20
CA PRO A 61 3.64 -4.13 -0.63
C PRO A 61 4.69 -4.04 0.48
N PHE A 62 5.96 -4.21 0.12
CA PHE A 62 7.07 -4.12 1.07
C PHE A 62 8.30 -3.46 0.44
N VAL A 63 9.14 -2.86 1.29
CA VAL A 63 10.45 -2.34 0.91
C VAL A 63 11.51 -3.39 1.27
N LYS A 64 12.32 -3.79 0.28
CA LYS A 64 13.48 -4.66 0.52
C LYS A 64 14.70 -3.82 0.89
N LYS A 65 15.33 -4.09 2.03
CA LYS A 65 16.61 -3.51 2.46
C LYS A 65 17.67 -4.59 2.48
N ASP A 66 18.57 -4.57 1.50
CA ASP A 66 19.62 -5.56 1.35
C ASP A 66 20.88 -5.14 2.12
N VAL A 67 21.20 -5.86 3.19
CA VAL A 67 22.27 -5.50 4.12
C VAL A 67 23.67 -5.77 3.55
N ASP A 68 23.78 -6.62 2.53
CA ASP A 68 25.05 -6.90 1.86
C ASP A 68 25.39 -5.84 0.81
N LEU A 69 24.37 -5.18 0.24
CA LEU A 69 24.54 -4.13 -0.76
C LEU A 69 24.62 -2.73 -0.16
N ASN A 70 24.18 -2.54 1.08
CA ASN A 70 24.18 -1.25 1.74
C ASN A 70 24.45 -1.37 3.25
N GLU A 71 25.65 -0.97 3.65
CA GLU A 71 26.11 -0.98 5.05
C GLU A 71 25.20 -0.18 6.00
N ASN A 72 24.54 0.88 5.51
CA ASN A 72 23.61 1.67 6.34
C ASN A 72 22.42 0.83 6.79
N TYR A 73 21.99 -0.16 6.00
CA TYR A 73 20.90 -1.06 6.41
C TYR A 73 21.35 -2.04 7.48
N MET A 74 22.60 -2.52 7.42
CA MET A 74 23.18 -3.33 8.51
C MET A 74 23.38 -2.48 9.78
N GLN A 75 23.83 -1.23 9.63
CA GLN A 75 23.99 -0.31 10.75
C GLN A 75 22.64 0.02 11.39
N GLU A 76 21.61 0.31 10.61
CA GLU A 76 20.25 0.49 11.12
C GLU A 76 19.76 -0.76 11.86
N LEU A 77 19.98 -1.95 11.29
CA LEU A 77 19.59 -3.22 11.91
C LEU A 77 20.24 -3.43 13.28
N SER A 78 21.55 -3.25 13.35
CA SER A 78 22.37 -3.48 14.54
C SER A 78 22.19 -2.40 15.60
N THR A 79 22.06 -1.13 15.21
CA THR A 79 21.99 -0.02 16.16
C THR A 79 20.57 0.23 16.66
N ARG A 80 19.56 0.16 15.78
CA ARG A 80 18.17 0.49 16.09
C ARG A 80 17.43 -0.70 16.67
N TYR A 81 17.54 -1.86 16.03
CA TYR A 81 16.79 -3.06 16.43
C TYR A 81 17.62 -4.04 17.29
N LYS A 82 18.93 -3.80 17.41
CA LYS A 82 19.86 -4.70 18.13
C LYS A 82 19.79 -6.13 17.56
N ILE A 83 19.82 -6.25 16.23
CA ILE A 83 19.76 -7.51 15.49
C ILE A 83 20.90 -7.52 14.47
N ASN A 84 21.61 -8.65 14.38
CA ASN A 84 22.71 -8.86 13.43
C ASN A 84 22.45 -10.09 12.54
N ALA A 85 21.17 -10.39 12.28
CA ALA A 85 20.73 -11.56 11.53
C ALA A 85 19.51 -11.21 10.68
N VAL A 86 19.32 -11.92 9.58
CA VAL A 86 18.22 -11.75 8.62
C VAL A 86 17.47 -13.08 8.41
N PRO A 87 16.20 -13.07 7.98
CA PRO A 87 15.38 -11.89 7.71
C PRO A 87 14.91 -11.18 8.98
N VAL A 88 14.74 -9.87 8.89
CA VAL A 88 13.99 -9.08 9.89
C VAL A 88 12.89 -8.33 9.17
N ILE A 89 11.68 -8.40 9.73
CA ILE A 89 10.49 -7.79 9.14
C ILE A 89 9.97 -6.72 10.10
N VAL A 90 9.93 -5.48 9.64
CA VAL A 90 9.41 -4.34 10.39
C VAL A 90 8.07 -3.93 9.80
N ILE A 91 7.03 -3.82 10.64
CA ILE A 91 5.65 -3.55 10.24
C ILE A 91 5.17 -2.30 10.97
N GLY A 92 4.52 -1.38 10.25
CA GLY A 92 3.83 -0.23 10.86
C GLY A 92 4.74 0.88 11.39
N ASN A 93 5.92 1.10 10.81
CA ASN A 93 6.91 2.04 11.37
C ASN A 93 7.36 1.66 12.80
N ASP A 94 7.80 0.41 12.96
CA ASP A 94 8.32 -0.17 14.22
C ASP A 94 7.27 -0.68 15.22
N ASP A 95 5.96 -0.57 14.91
CA ASP A 95 4.89 -1.16 15.73
C ASP A 95 5.08 -2.67 15.96
N LYS A 96 5.65 -3.37 14.99
CA LYS A 96 6.10 -4.76 15.13
C LYS A 96 7.43 -4.99 14.45
N VAL A 97 8.32 -5.72 15.13
CA VAL A 97 9.59 -6.21 14.59
C VAL A 97 9.64 -7.73 14.77
N LEU A 98 9.74 -8.46 13.66
CA LEU A 98 9.84 -9.91 13.64
C LEU A 98 11.26 -10.34 13.32
N ARG A 99 11.80 -11.24 14.15
CA ARG A 99 13.10 -11.90 13.94
C ARG A 99 12.84 -13.22 13.21
N GLY A 100 13.29 -13.31 11.95
CA GLY A 100 13.00 -14.44 11.08
C GLY A 100 11.63 -14.35 10.41
N PHE A 101 11.30 -15.38 9.63
CA PHE A 101 10.05 -15.48 8.91
C PHE A 101 9.25 -16.72 9.30
N ASN A 102 8.00 -16.49 9.72
CA ASN A 102 6.97 -17.50 9.88
C ASN A 102 5.64 -16.91 9.38
N ARG A 103 4.92 -17.66 8.54
CA ARG A 103 3.71 -17.19 7.86
C ARG A 103 2.62 -16.74 8.83
N ASP A 104 2.30 -17.56 9.83
CA ASP A 104 1.24 -17.27 10.79
C ASP A 104 1.59 -16.10 11.70
N VAL A 105 2.86 -16.01 12.12
CA VAL A 105 3.35 -14.89 12.94
C VAL A 105 3.27 -13.59 12.14
N PHE A 106 3.67 -13.61 10.87
CA PHE A 106 3.61 -12.45 9.98
C PHE A 106 2.17 -12.00 9.73
N ASP A 107 1.26 -12.92 9.36
CA ASP A 107 -0.14 -12.59 9.08
C ASP A 107 -0.84 -12.00 10.31
N ARG A 108 -0.59 -12.58 11.50
CA ARG A 108 -1.10 -12.03 12.76
C ARG A 108 -0.56 -10.63 13.03
N ALA A 109 0.74 -10.41 12.83
CA ALA A 109 1.36 -9.10 13.04
C ALA A 109 0.80 -8.04 12.10
N VAL A 110 0.63 -8.35 10.81
CA VAL A 110 0.02 -7.43 9.84
C VAL A 110 -1.40 -7.07 10.25
N LYS A 111 -2.23 -8.06 10.64
CA LYS A 111 -3.59 -7.82 11.10
C LYS A 111 -3.65 -6.98 12.38
N GLU A 112 -2.79 -7.30 13.35
CA GLU A 112 -2.68 -6.56 14.62
C GLU A 112 -2.37 -5.08 14.36
N VAL A 113 -1.34 -4.80 13.57
CA VAL A 113 -0.94 -3.42 13.25
C VAL A 113 -2.01 -2.69 12.42
N ALA A 114 -2.59 -3.35 11.41
CA ALA A 114 -3.67 -2.78 10.61
C ALA A 114 -4.90 -2.40 11.47
N SER A 115 -5.22 -3.21 12.48
CA SER A 115 -6.32 -2.92 13.39
C SER A 115 -6.06 -1.72 14.30
N LYS A 116 -4.81 -1.51 14.73
CA LYS A 116 -4.41 -0.32 15.51
C LYS A 116 -4.53 0.96 14.70
N THR A 117 -4.20 0.91 13.40
CA THR A 117 -4.33 2.07 12.51
C THR A 117 -5.79 2.44 12.21
N LYS A 118 -6.73 1.51 12.42
CA LYS A 118 -8.17 1.73 12.21
C LYS A 118 -8.88 2.33 13.43
N GLU A 119 -8.24 2.43 14.59
CA GLU A 119 -8.84 3.05 15.77
C GLU A 119 -8.50 4.55 15.80
N PRO A 120 -9.39 5.45 15.32
CA PRO A 120 -9.19 6.88 15.53
C PRO A 120 -9.32 7.14 17.03
N GLU A 121 -8.34 7.81 17.63
CA GLU A 121 -8.33 8.40 18.98
C GLU A 121 -9.62 8.11 19.77
N ARG A 122 -9.74 6.91 20.36
CA ARG A 122 -10.84 6.63 21.29
C ARG A 122 -10.55 7.51 22.52
N PRO A 123 -11.36 8.54 22.81
CA PRO A 123 -11.09 9.38 23.97
C PRO A 123 -11.15 8.50 25.22
N LEU A 124 -10.13 8.61 26.07
CA LEU A 124 -10.15 8.03 27.42
C LEU A 124 -11.45 8.48 28.10
N ARG A 125 -12.32 7.51 28.42
CA ARG A 125 -13.47 7.72 29.30
C ARG A 125 -13.01 7.66 30.75
#